data_AF-A0AAJ5ZZM5-F1
#
_entry.id   AF-A0AAJ5ZZM5-F1
#
_cell.length_a   1.000
_cell.length_b   1.000
_cell.length_c   1.000
_cell.angle_alpha   90.00
_cell.angle_beta   90.00
_cell.angle_gamma   90.00
#
_symmetry.space_group_name_H-M   'P 1'
#
loop_
_entity.id
_entity.type
_entity.pdbx_description
1 polymer ?
#
loop_
_entity_poly.entity_id
_entity_poly.type
_entity_poly.pdbx_seq_one_letter_code
_entity_poly.pdbx_strand_id
1 'polypeptide(L)'
;MEKTIGSRGHKALVELICQKRKAAGLKQEDLAIVLHETQPWVAHLESGQRRIDVIEFVKLANAIGFDAVEELEKLIPTILKP
;
A
#
# COMPACT_ATOMS: atom_id res chain seq x y z
N MET A 1 -5.42 5.92 20.48
CA MET A 1 -5.46 5.29 19.14
C MET A 1 -4.95 3.86 19.27
N GLU A 2 -5.66 2.89 18.71
CA GLU A 2 -5.19 1.50 18.68
C GLU A 2 -3.91 1.35 17.86
N LYS A 3 -3.24 0.19 18.01
CA LYS A 3 -2.08 -0.15 17.18
C LYS A 3 -2.51 -0.19 15.71
N THR A 4 -1.92 0.68 14.89
CA THR A 4 -2.20 0.73 13.45
C THR A 4 -1.76 -0.56 12.75
N ILE A 5 -0.55 -1.05 13.04
CA ILE A 5 -0.06 -2.32 12.49
C ILE A 5 -0.98 -3.45 12.94
N GLY A 6 -1.54 -4.19 11.99
CA GLY A 6 -2.47 -5.29 12.24
C GLY A 6 -3.93 -4.88 12.41
N SER A 7 -4.25 -3.59 12.45
CA SER A 7 -5.62 -3.09 12.39
C SER A 7 -6.32 -3.47 11.08
N ARG A 8 -7.65 -3.46 11.07
CA ARG A 8 -8.45 -3.73 9.86
C ARG A 8 -8.09 -2.77 8.72
N GLY A 9 -7.98 -1.47 9.01
CA GLY A 9 -7.61 -0.45 8.03
C GLY A 9 -6.21 -0.65 7.46
N HIS A 10 -5.23 -1.01 8.29
CA HIS A 10 -3.87 -1.28 7.83
C HIS A 10 -3.78 -2.51 6.94
N LYS A 11 -4.44 -3.60 7.31
CA LYS A 11 -4.51 -4.82 6.47
C LYS A 11 -5.16 -4.51 5.11
N ALA A 12 -6.26 -3.75 5.11
CA ALA A 12 -6.94 -3.36 3.89
C ALA A 12 -6.08 -2.46 2.99
N LEU A 13 -5.30 -1.53 3.56
CA LEU A 13 -4.35 -0.71 2.82
C LEU A 13 -3.26 -1.55 2.14
N VAL A 14 -2.67 -2.50 2.89
CA VAL A 14 -1.63 -3.41 2.38
C VAL A 14 -2.19 -4.28 1.25
N GLU A 15 -3.40 -4.81 1.44
CA GLU A 15 -4.09 -5.63 0.44
C GLU A 15 -4.37 -4.84 -0.83
N LEU A 16 -4.89 -3.61 -0.72
CA LEU A 16 -5.11 -2.70 -1.84
C LEU A 16 -3.84 -2.53 -2.68
N ILE A 17 -2.72 -2.19 -2.04
CA ILE A 17 -1.45 -1.95 -2.75
C ILE A 17 -0.96 -3.22 -3.44
N CYS A 18 -1.03 -4.38 -2.76
CA CYS A 18 -0.65 -5.66 -3.32
C CYS A 18 -1.52 -6.02 -4.55
N GLN A 19 -2.83 -5.82 -4.47
CA GLN A 19 -3.77 -6.07 -5.56
C GLN A 19 -3.50 -5.14 -6.74
N LYS A 20 -3.34 -3.83 -6.52
CA LYS A 20 -3.04 -2.87 -7.58
C LYS A 20 -1.71 -3.15 -8.27
N ARG A 21 -0.65 -3.46 -7.51
CA ARG A 21 0.66 -3.85 -8.08
C ARG A 21 0.53 -5.07 -8.99
N LYS A 22 -0.15 -6.12 -8.50
CA LYS A 22 -0.37 -7.35 -9.28
C LYS A 22 -1.20 -7.08 -10.54
N ALA A 23 -2.24 -6.26 -10.44
CA ALA A 23 -3.06 -5.87 -11.58
C ALA A 23 -2.28 -5.05 -12.63
N ALA A 24 -1.31 -4.25 -12.20
CA ALA A 24 -0.37 -3.56 -13.07
C ALA A 24 0.70 -4.47 -13.69
N GLY A 25 0.72 -5.77 -13.36
CA GLY A 25 1.70 -6.73 -13.89
C GLY A 25 3.12 -6.57 -13.34
N LEU A 26 3.31 -5.74 -12.32
CA LEU A 26 4.62 -5.46 -11.74
C LEU A 26 5.02 -6.56 -10.74
N LYS A 27 6.26 -7.02 -10.79
CA LYS A 27 6.88 -7.77 -9.68
C LYS A 27 7.25 -6.84 -8.53
N GLN A 28 7.62 -7.40 -7.38
CA GLN A 28 8.06 -6.58 -6.25
C GLN A 28 9.38 -5.86 -6.57
N GLU A 29 10.26 -6.51 -7.33
CA GLU A 29 11.53 -5.96 -7.83
C GLU A 29 11.28 -4.77 -8.76
N ASP A 30 10.31 -4.86 -9.67
CA ASP A 30 9.98 -3.79 -10.61
C ASP A 30 9.52 -2.54 -9.86
N LEU A 31 8.63 -2.72 -8.88
CA LEU A 31 8.15 -1.62 -8.04
C LEU A 31 9.28 -1.01 -7.19
N ALA A 32 10.16 -1.85 -6.63
CA ALA A 32 11.30 -1.40 -5.86
C ALA A 32 12.23 -0.49 -6.68
N ILE A 33 12.51 -0.89 -7.93
CA ILE A 33 13.33 -0.09 -8.86
C ILE A 33 12.70 1.29 -9.11
N VAL A 34 11.40 1.34 -9.38
CA VAL A 34 10.67 2.60 -9.63
C VAL A 34 10.67 3.52 -8.40
N LEU A 35 10.62 2.95 -7.20
CA LEU A 35 10.62 3.70 -5.95
C LEU A 35 12.01 4.05 -5.43
N HIS A 36 13.08 3.62 -6.11
CA HIS A 36 14.47 3.70 -5.63
C HIS A 36 14.66 3.00 -4.27
N GLU A 37 13.98 1.88 -4.08
CA GLU A 37 13.99 1.06 -2.88
C GLU A 37 14.47 -0.36 -3.19
N THR A 38 14.51 -1.22 -2.15
CA THR A 38 14.90 -2.63 -2.29
C THR A 38 13.68 -3.56 -2.38
N GLN A 39 13.83 -4.73 -3.00
CA GLN A 39 12.76 -5.72 -3.01
C GLN A 39 12.31 -6.13 -1.58
N PRO A 40 13.21 -6.35 -0.60
CA PRO A 40 12.82 -6.61 0.78
C PRO A 40 12.01 -5.46 1.42
N TRP A 41 12.27 -4.20 1.03
CA TRP A 41 11.45 -3.07 1.47
C TRP A 41 10.00 -3.23 1.00
N VAL A 42 9.79 -3.60 -0.27
CA VAL A 42 8.45 -3.88 -0.82
C VAL A 42 7.83 -5.11 -0.17
N ALA A 43 8.61 -6.17 0.09
CA ALA A 43 8.12 -7.36 0.79
C ALA A 43 7.69 -7.08 2.24
N HIS A 44 8.43 -6.24 2.98
CA HIS A 44 8.04 -5.81 4.33
C HIS A 44 6.76 -4.95 4.32
N LEU A 45 6.58 -4.13 3.28
CA LEU A 45 5.32 -3.42 3.05
C LEU A 45 4.16 -4.40 2.83
N GLU A 46 4.31 -5.32 1.88
CA GLU A 46 3.23 -6.23 1.48
C GLU A 46 2.90 -7.30 2.53
N SER A 47 3.84 -7.62 3.42
CA SER A 47 3.60 -8.47 4.59
C SER A 47 2.95 -7.74 5.76
N GLY A 48 2.76 -6.42 5.67
CA GLY A 48 2.17 -5.62 6.74
C GLY A 48 3.06 -5.49 7.98
N GLN A 49 4.37 -5.67 7.84
CA GLN A 49 5.32 -5.54 8.96
C GLN A 49 5.72 -4.08 9.20
N ARG A 50 5.42 -3.18 8.25
CA ARG A 50 5.67 -1.74 8.36
C ARG A 50 4.41 -0.91 8.16
N ARG A 51 4.46 0.32 8.66
CA ARG A 51 3.47 1.35 8.35
C ARG A 51 3.76 1.94 6.97
N ILE A 52 2.70 2.44 6.35
CA ILE A 52 2.77 3.20 5.11
C ILE A 52 2.24 4.58 5.45
N ASP A 53 3.07 5.61 5.28
CA ASP A 53 2.60 6.99 5.45
C ASP A 53 1.92 7.52 4.18
N VAL A 54 1.33 8.71 4.26
CA VAL A 54 0.56 9.28 3.14
C VAL A 54 1.45 9.65 1.95
N ILE A 55 2.71 10.03 2.18
CA ILE A 55 3.66 10.37 1.12
C ILE A 55 4.06 9.10 0.38
N GLU A 56 4.33 8.02 1.11
CA GLU A 56 4.59 6.69 0.55
C GLU A 56 3.39 6.19 -0.25
N PHE A 57 2.17 6.31 0.28
CA PHE A 57 0.96 5.89 -0.41
C PHE A 57 0.78 6.60 -1.76
N VAL A 58 0.98 7.92 -1.81
CA VAL A 58 0.89 8.69 -3.07
C VAL A 58 1.99 8.29 -4.05
N LYS A 59 3.22 8.08 -3.57
CA LYS A 59 4.33 7.59 -4.42
C LYS A 59 4.04 6.20 -4.99
N LEU A 60 3.50 5.30 -4.18
CA LEU A 60 3.09 3.96 -4.59
C LEU A 60 1.98 4.02 -5.65
N ALA A 61 0.99 4.88 -5.45
CA ALA A 61 -0.09 5.10 -6.42
C ALA A 61 0.44 5.55 -7.77
N ASN A 62 1.33 6.55 -7.79
CA ASN A 62 1.97 7.04 -9.00
C ASN A 62 2.87 5.96 -9.67
N ALA A 63 3.64 5.22 -8.89
CA ALA A 63 4.54 4.17 -9.41
C ALA A 63 3.78 2.97 -9.99
N ILE A 64 2.64 2.61 -9.38
CA ILE A 64 1.82 1.46 -9.80
C ILE A 64 0.80 1.84 -10.89
N GLY A 65 0.39 3.11 -10.93
CA GLY A 65 -0.58 3.62 -11.90
C GLY A 65 -2.04 3.50 -11.46
N PHE A 66 -2.33 3.77 -10.18
CA PHE A 66 -3.72 3.89 -9.69
C PHE A 66 -4.00 5.28 -9.11
N ASP A 67 -5.26 5.69 -9.09
CA ASP A 67 -5.67 6.95 -8.48
C ASP A 67 -5.69 6.85 -6.95
N ALA A 68 -4.83 7.63 -6.29
CA ALA A 68 -4.70 7.61 -4.84
C ALA A 68 -5.96 8.11 -4.11
N VAL A 69 -6.64 9.11 -4.68
CA VAL A 69 -7.80 9.76 -4.05
C VAL A 69 -9.00 8.82 -4.14
N GLU A 70 -9.26 8.27 -5.32
CA GLU A 70 -10.38 7.34 -5.54
C GLU A 70 -10.24 6.10 -4.65
N GLU A 71 -9.04 5.52 -4.56
CA GLU A 71 -8.83 4.33 -3.75
C GLU A 71 -8.83 4.62 -2.25
N LEU A 72 -8.37 5.80 -1.82
CA LEU A 72 -8.50 6.23 -0.43
C LEU A 72 -9.97 6.43 -0.05
N GLU A 73 -10.79 7.03 -0.92
CA GLU A 73 -12.22 7.21 -0.69
C GLU A 73 -12.92 5.87 -0.43
N LYS A 74 -12.62 4.85 -1.24
CA LYS A 74 -13.13 3.48 -1.04
C LYS A 74 -12.63 2.82 0.25
N LEU A 75 -11.43 3.19 0.70
CA LEU A 75 -10.78 2.59 1.87
C LEU A 75 -11.26 3.20 3.19
N ILE A 76 -11.64 4.49 3.20
CA ILE A 76 -12.09 5.23 4.40
C ILE A 76 -13.15 4.48 5.22
N PRO A 77 -14.25 3.94 4.62
CA PRO A 77 -15.24 3.17 5.37
C PRO A 77 -14.65 1.96 6.11
N THR A 78 -13.61 1.32 5.58
CA THR A 78 -12.93 0.19 6.23
C THR A 78 -12.01 0.64 7.35
N ILE A 79 -11.36 1.80 7.19
CA ILE A 79 -10.48 2.39 8.21
C ILE A 79 -11.29 2.89 9.41
N LEU A 80 -12.45 3.52 9.17
CA LEU A 80 -13.27 4.13 10.21
C LEU A 80 -14.24 3.17 10.89
N LYS A 81 -14.43 1.95 10.35
CA LYS A 81 -15.26 0.93 10.99
C LYS A 81 -14.66 0.55 12.35
N PRO A 82 -15.47 0.56 13.43
CA PRO A 82 -15.02 0.15 14.76
C PRO A 82 -14.59 -1.32 14.82
#